data_AF-A0A1M6CSY6-F1
#
_entry.id   AF-A0A1M6CSY6-F1
#
_cell.length_a   1.000
_cell.length_b   1.000
_cell.length_c   1.000
_cell.angle_alpha   90.00
_cell.angle_beta   90.00
_cell.angle_gamma   90.00
#
_symmetry.space_group_name_H-M   'P 1'
#
loop_
_entity.id
_entity.type
_entity.pdbx_description
1 polymer ?
#
loop_
_entity_poly.entity_id
_entity_poly.type
_entity_poly.pdbx_seq_one_letter_code
_entity_poly.pdbx_strand_id
1 'polypeptide(L)'
;MFAGCRNNEAAKINKNMDEIIEEIKKGEYGGSFTDLIYFSKEKAILRGAVGIMVYDLEKQEISRALDLKDIDMNHIQGLETTFYGVDNTGSKIIMFNTADSGGEIKNKNTYLYNIEKDKLDIVDNREFEDRYVGIKEGDYDVYRKYSEKYSPMEFGSYYGEIDDNTLCFLGHDRSDKKSPLKLLIVNKVNNKEKLYDIF
;
A
#
# COMPACT_ATOMS: atom_id res chain seq x y z
N MET A 1 5.01 26.66 -30.76
CA MET A 1 5.15 27.76 -29.78
C MET A 1 3.84 27.83 -29.00
N PHE A 2 3.71 27.54 -27.71
CA PHE A 2 4.64 27.25 -26.62
C PHE A 2 4.12 26.04 -25.84
N ALA A 3 5.02 25.19 -25.36
CA ALA A 3 4.73 24.19 -24.34
C ALA A 3 4.40 24.95 -23.04
N GLY A 4 3.15 24.87 -22.60
CA GLY A 4 2.78 25.34 -21.27
C GLY A 4 3.21 24.28 -20.26
N CYS A 5 4.38 24.47 -19.64
CA CYS A 5 4.66 23.85 -18.35
C CYS A 5 3.59 24.36 -17.37
N ARG A 6 2.57 23.55 -17.08
CA ARG A 6 1.78 23.75 -15.86
C ARG A 6 2.73 23.52 -14.71
N ASN A 7 2.88 24.54 -13.86
CA ASN A 7 3.64 24.42 -12.63
C ASN A 7 3.08 23.26 -11.81
N ASN A 8 3.95 22.39 -11.29
CA ASN A 8 3.56 21.36 -10.32
C ASN A 8 2.97 22.05 -9.10
N GLU A 9 1.64 22.07 -8.99
CA GLU A 9 0.96 22.56 -7.80
C GLU A 9 1.06 21.49 -6.70
N ALA A 10 1.58 21.90 -5.55
CA ALA A 10 1.59 21.04 -4.36
C ALA A 10 0.16 20.95 -3.82
N ALA A 11 -0.36 19.73 -3.72
CA ALA A 11 -1.63 19.47 -3.05
C ALA A 11 -1.45 19.57 -1.53
N LYS A 12 -2.47 20.07 -0.83
CA LYS A 12 -2.44 20.18 0.64
C LYS A 12 -2.77 18.84 1.28
N ILE A 13 -1.97 18.45 2.26
CA ILE A 13 -2.23 17.33 3.19
C ILE A 13 -2.82 17.97 4.46
N ASN A 14 -4.09 17.71 4.76
CA ASN A 14 -4.80 18.44 5.83
C ASN A 14 -4.92 17.66 7.15
N LYS A 15 -4.79 16.33 7.12
CA LYS A 15 -4.89 15.48 8.31
C LYS A 15 -3.51 15.12 8.85
N ASN A 16 -3.42 14.99 10.17
CA ASN A 16 -2.23 14.43 10.80
C ASN A 16 -2.18 12.90 10.64
N MET A 17 -0.99 12.33 10.83
CA MET A 17 -0.73 10.91 10.62
C MET A 17 -1.57 10.01 11.53
N ASP A 18 -1.70 10.35 12.81
CA ASP A 18 -2.42 9.52 13.79
C ASP A 18 -3.92 9.42 13.46
N GLU A 19 -4.54 10.52 13.01
CA GLU A 19 -5.93 10.53 12.57
C GLU A 19 -6.16 9.61 11.36
N ILE A 20 -5.24 9.65 10.38
CA ILE A 20 -5.32 8.79 9.19
C ILE A 20 -5.19 7.32 9.60
N ILE A 21 -4.22 7.00 10.46
CA ILE A 21 -3.98 5.64 10.97
C ILE A 21 -5.21 5.12 11.72
N GLU A 22 -5.81 5.92 12.60
CA GLU A 22 -7.03 5.55 13.32
C GLU A 22 -8.23 5.35 12.39
N GLU A 23 -8.33 6.11 11.30
CA GLU A 23 -9.38 5.94 10.30
C GLU A 23 -9.18 4.65 9.48
N ILE A 24 -7.94 4.33 9.10
CA ILE A 24 -7.59 3.05 8.45
C ILE A 24 -7.91 1.87 9.37
N LYS A 25 -7.46 1.94 10.63
CA LYS A 25 -7.79 0.94 11.66
C LYS A 25 -9.28 0.70 11.76
N LYS A 26 -10.09 1.77 11.83
CA LYS A 26 -11.55 1.69 11.88
C LYS A 26 -12.14 0.97 10.66
N GLY A 27 -11.56 1.19 9.47
CA GLY A 27 -11.94 0.50 8.24
C GLY A 27 -11.76 -1.02 8.33
N GLU A 28 -10.69 -1.49 8.97
CA GLU A 28 -10.38 -2.92 9.12
C GLU A 28 -11.40 -3.69 9.98
N TYR A 29 -12.17 -3.03 10.85
CA TYR A 29 -13.22 -3.68 11.65
C TYR A 29 -14.46 -4.04 10.82
N GLY A 30 -14.68 -3.37 9.68
CA GLY A 30 -15.85 -3.57 8.81
C GLY A 30 -15.58 -4.41 7.56
N GLY A 31 -14.31 -4.65 7.25
CA GLY A 31 -13.83 -5.46 6.12
C GLY A 31 -12.31 -5.38 5.98
N SER A 32 -11.70 -6.39 5.36
CA SER A 32 -10.26 -6.39 5.06
C SER A 32 -10.03 -5.61 3.78
N PHE A 33 -9.57 -4.36 3.91
CA PHE A 33 -9.38 -3.45 2.78
C PHE A 33 -7.94 -2.99 2.60
N THR A 34 -7.06 -3.37 3.54
CA THR A 34 -5.64 -3.05 3.44
C THR A 34 -4.91 -4.06 2.57
N ASP A 35 -4.21 -3.55 1.57
CA ASP A 35 -3.35 -4.33 0.67
C ASP A 35 -1.88 -3.93 0.82
N LEU A 36 -0.97 -4.89 0.62
CA LEU A 36 0.46 -4.64 0.47
C LEU A 36 0.75 -4.21 -0.98
N ILE A 37 1.27 -2.99 -1.17
CA ILE A 37 1.58 -2.45 -2.50
C ILE A 37 3.08 -2.32 -2.79
N TYR A 38 3.93 -2.40 -1.75
CA TYR A 38 5.38 -2.42 -1.87
C TYR A 38 6.04 -3.10 -0.67
N PHE A 39 7.16 -3.77 -0.92
CA PHE A 39 7.98 -4.35 0.14
C PHE A 39 9.47 -4.29 -0.20
N SER A 40 10.29 -4.05 0.83
CA SER A 40 11.75 -4.05 0.77
C SER A 40 12.33 -4.51 2.12
N LYS A 41 13.67 -4.53 2.25
CA LYS A 41 14.36 -4.81 3.51
C LYS A 41 14.11 -3.76 4.59
N GLU A 42 13.76 -2.54 4.17
CA GLU A 42 13.67 -1.36 5.05
C GLU A 42 12.23 -0.99 5.39
N LYS A 43 11.30 -1.18 4.45
CA LYS A 43 9.91 -0.72 4.59
C LYS A 43 8.91 -1.58 3.84
N ALA A 44 7.67 -1.50 4.28
CA ALA A 44 6.48 -1.92 3.56
C ALA A 44 5.56 -0.71 3.30
N ILE A 45 4.88 -0.68 2.15
CA ILE A 45 3.85 0.31 1.87
C ILE A 45 2.51 -0.40 1.76
N LEU A 46 1.55 0.09 2.54
CA LEU A 46 0.23 -0.47 2.70
C LEU A 46 -0.80 0.53 2.20
N ARG A 47 -1.79 0.05 1.47
CA ARG A 47 -2.92 0.84 0.99
C ARG A 47 -4.17 0.37 1.73
N GLY A 48 -4.65 1.17 2.67
CA GLY A 48 -5.90 0.95 3.39
C GLY A 48 -7.09 1.61 2.71
N ALA A 49 -8.27 1.47 3.31
CA ALA A 49 -9.52 1.93 2.71
C ALA A 49 -9.61 3.45 2.47
N VAL A 50 -8.86 4.23 3.25
CA VAL A 50 -8.95 5.70 3.26
C VAL A 50 -7.60 6.37 3.01
N GLY A 51 -6.50 5.60 2.99
CA GLY A 51 -5.16 6.15 3.10
C GLY A 51 -4.04 5.18 2.75
N ILE A 52 -2.83 5.71 2.60
CA ILE A 52 -1.59 4.92 2.48
C ILE A 52 -0.82 5.01 3.79
N MET A 53 -0.13 3.94 4.18
CA MET A 53 0.81 3.90 5.30
C MET A 53 2.17 3.36 4.86
N VAL A 54 3.24 3.95 5.37
CA VAL A 54 4.62 3.45 5.18
C VAL A 54 5.11 2.91 6.52
N TYR A 55 5.29 1.59 6.61
CA TYR A 55 5.79 0.91 7.79
C TYR A 55 7.31 0.74 7.69
N ASP A 56 8.04 1.27 8.67
CA ASP A 56 9.49 1.13 8.81
C ASP A 56 9.79 -0.17 9.56
N LEU A 57 10.50 -1.11 8.92
CA LEU A 57 10.78 -2.43 9.47
C LEU A 57 11.87 -2.41 10.54
N GLU A 58 12.77 -1.43 10.51
CA GLU A 58 13.83 -1.29 11.50
C GLU A 58 13.26 -0.73 12.80
N LYS A 59 12.49 0.36 12.69
CA LYS A 59 11.86 1.04 13.83
C LYS A 59 10.58 0.37 14.31
N GLN A 60 9.95 -0.46 13.48
CA GLN A 60 8.69 -1.15 13.75
C GLN A 60 7.54 -0.18 14.03
N GLU A 61 7.46 0.88 13.23
CA GLU A 61 6.45 1.93 13.35
C GLU A 61 5.97 2.42 11.97
N ILE A 62 4.78 3.04 11.95
CA ILE A 62 4.31 3.76 10.77
C ILE A 62 5.04 5.10 10.72
N SER A 63 5.87 5.27 9.69
CA SER A 63 6.71 6.45 9.50
C SER A 63 6.05 7.56 8.67
N ARG A 64 5.04 7.21 7.86
CA ARG A 64 4.21 8.13 7.07
C ARG A 64 2.79 7.59 6.93
N ALA A 65 1.83 8.49 6.87
CA ALA A 65 0.50 8.19 6.35
C ALA A 65 -0.01 9.33 5.45
N LEU A 66 -0.73 8.98 4.39
CA LEU A 66 -1.33 9.94 3.46
C LEU A 66 -2.83 9.71 3.40
N ASP A 67 -3.62 10.76 3.62
CA ASP A 67 -5.07 10.73 3.41
C ASP A 67 -5.38 10.76 1.93
N LEU A 68 -6.14 9.77 1.46
CA LEU A 68 -6.57 9.68 0.08
C LEU A 68 -7.99 10.22 -0.12
N LYS A 69 -8.79 10.38 0.93
CA LYS A 69 -10.16 10.90 0.82
C LYS A 69 -10.19 12.35 0.38
N ASP A 70 -9.34 13.18 0.98
CA ASP A 70 -9.27 14.62 0.69
C ASP A 70 -8.90 14.93 -0.77
N ILE A 71 -8.27 13.98 -1.46
CA ILE A 71 -7.85 14.11 -2.87
C ILE A 71 -8.63 13.18 -3.82
N ASP A 72 -9.69 12.53 -3.33
CA ASP A 72 -10.56 11.62 -4.08
C ASP A 72 -9.80 10.43 -4.72
N MET A 73 -8.84 9.85 -4.00
CA MET A 73 -7.99 8.73 -4.42
C MET A 73 -8.18 7.47 -3.56
N ASN A 74 -9.35 7.31 -2.93
CA ASN A 74 -9.64 6.18 -2.03
C ASN A 74 -10.64 5.17 -2.63
N HIS A 75 -10.70 5.05 -3.96
CA HIS A 75 -11.66 4.17 -4.64
C HIS A 75 -11.11 2.74 -4.76
N ILE A 76 -11.73 1.80 -4.05
CA ILE A 76 -11.27 0.39 -3.95
C ILE A 76 -11.89 -0.49 -5.03
N GLN A 77 -13.20 -0.38 -5.21
CA GLN A 77 -14.00 -1.24 -6.09
C GLN A 77 -15.24 -0.49 -6.57
N GLY A 78 -15.74 -0.82 -7.76
CA GLY A 78 -16.95 -0.24 -8.34
C GLY A 78 -16.69 0.41 -9.70
N LEU A 79 -17.52 1.39 -10.06
CA LEU A 79 -17.45 2.07 -11.37
C LEU A 79 -16.15 2.86 -11.58
N GLU A 80 -15.43 3.14 -10.50
CA GLU A 80 -14.18 3.87 -10.46
C GLU A 80 -13.25 3.20 -9.45
N THR A 81 -11.99 3.06 -9.82
CA THR A 81 -10.95 2.46 -8.98
C THR A 81 -9.70 3.31 -9.05
N THR A 82 -9.04 3.51 -7.91
CA THR A 82 -7.74 4.17 -7.86
C THR A 82 -6.65 3.17 -8.22
N PHE A 83 -5.88 3.49 -9.26
CA PHE A 83 -4.63 2.81 -9.58
C PHE A 83 -3.50 3.35 -8.72
N TYR A 84 -2.63 2.47 -8.24
CA TYR A 84 -1.41 2.82 -7.50
C TYR A 84 -0.20 2.23 -8.20
N GLY A 85 0.79 3.07 -8.51
CA GLY A 85 2.11 2.62 -8.93
C GLY A 85 3.15 3.07 -7.92
N VAL A 86 3.96 2.14 -7.42
CA VAL A 86 5.11 2.47 -6.57
C VAL A 86 6.38 2.31 -7.42
N ASP A 87 7.35 3.19 -7.27
CA ASP A 87 8.63 3.05 -7.98
C ASP A 87 9.46 1.91 -7.35
N ASN A 88 10.46 1.38 -8.06
CA ASN A 88 11.29 0.27 -7.57
C ASN A 88 11.99 0.56 -6.23
N THR A 89 12.22 1.83 -5.88
CA THR A 89 12.84 2.25 -4.61
C THR A 89 11.84 2.46 -3.47
N GLY A 90 10.54 2.43 -3.77
CA GLY A 90 9.48 2.75 -2.83
C GLY A 90 9.55 4.17 -2.30
N SER A 91 10.17 5.10 -3.04
CA SER A 91 10.31 6.51 -2.68
C SER A 91 9.12 7.35 -3.13
N LYS A 92 8.41 6.89 -4.16
CA LYS A 92 7.30 7.60 -4.78
C LYS A 92 6.11 6.71 -5.08
N ILE A 93 4.93 7.29 -5.02
CA ILE A 93 3.66 6.63 -5.36
C ILE A 93 2.91 7.51 -6.35
N ILE A 94 2.60 6.98 -7.54
CA ILE A 94 1.68 7.59 -8.48
C ILE A 94 0.27 7.05 -8.28
N MET A 95 -0.73 7.95 -8.31
CA MET A 95 -2.13 7.65 -8.08
C MET A 95 -3.01 8.35 -9.10
N PHE A 96 -3.94 7.61 -9.69
CA PHE A 96 -4.98 8.16 -10.56
C PHE A 96 -6.18 7.22 -10.61
N ASN A 97 -7.37 7.78 -10.85
CA ASN A 97 -8.57 6.97 -10.98
C ASN A 97 -8.83 6.54 -12.43
N THR A 98 -9.25 5.29 -12.59
CA THR A 98 -9.61 4.67 -13.88
C THR A 98 -11.06 4.21 -13.86
N ALA A 99 -11.70 4.22 -15.03
CA ALA A 99 -12.95 3.50 -15.26
C ALA A 99 -12.71 1.99 -15.18
N ASP A 100 -13.71 1.25 -14.68
CA ASP A 100 -13.62 -0.19 -14.58
C ASP A 100 -13.53 -0.86 -15.97
N SER A 101 -12.70 -1.89 -16.10
CA SER A 101 -12.56 -2.78 -17.26
C SER A 101 -12.12 -2.18 -18.63
N GLY A 102 -11.39 -1.05 -18.67
CA GLY A 102 -10.97 -0.49 -19.97
C GLY A 102 -9.80 0.49 -20.04
N GLY A 103 -9.16 0.86 -18.92
CA GLY A 103 -7.94 1.69 -18.94
C GLY A 103 -8.14 3.18 -19.28
N GLU A 104 -9.39 3.65 -19.39
CA GLU A 104 -9.67 5.07 -19.53
C GLU A 104 -9.56 5.77 -18.17
N ILE A 105 -8.59 6.68 -18.07
CA ILE A 105 -8.42 7.57 -16.91
C ILE A 105 -9.66 8.46 -16.80
N LYS A 106 -10.38 8.36 -15.69
CA LYS A 106 -11.57 9.19 -15.42
C LYS A 106 -11.21 10.58 -14.90
N ASN A 107 -10.13 10.67 -14.14
CA ASN A 107 -9.75 11.90 -13.46
C ASN A 107 -8.77 12.77 -14.27
N LYS A 108 -8.98 14.08 -14.19
CA LYS A 108 -8.07 15.07 -14.81
C LYS A 108 -6.72 15.16 -14.12
N ASN A 109 -6.64 14.71 -12.86
CA ASN A 109 -5.46 14.86 -12.02
C ASN A 109 -4.84 13.50 -11.72
N THR A 110 -3.52 13.46 -11.85
CA THR A 110 -2.68 12.38 -11.36
C THR A 110 -1.82 12.94 -10.25
N TYR A 111 -1.72 12.19 -9.16
CA TYR A 111 -0.96 12.60 -8.00
C TYR A 111 0.33 11.80 -7.93
N LEU A 112 1.42 12.48 -7.61
CA LEU A 112 2.72 11.89 -7.30
C LEU A 112 3.07 12.24 -5.86
N TYR A 113 3.04 11.24 -4.99
CA TYR A 113 3.47 11.37 -3.61
C TYR A 113 4.96 11.03 -3.49
N ASN A 114 5.75 11.94 -2.91
CA ASN A 114 7.13 11.70 -2.50
C ASN A 114 7.16 11.44 -0.98
N ILE A 115 7.50 10.21 -0.60
CA ILE A 115 7.43 9.72 0.79
C ILE A 115 8.46 10.42 1.68
N GLU A 116 9.69 10.59 1.20
CA GLU A 116 10.79 11.17 1.97
C GLU A 116 10.52 12.63 2.31
N LYS A 117 10.05 13.39 1.30
CA LYS A 117 9.76 14.82 1.40
C LYS A 117 8.36 15.11 1.96
N ASP A 118 7.55 14.07 2.17
CA ASP A 118 6.14 14.16 2.54
C ASP A 118 5.38 15.18 1.68
N LYS A 119 5.52 15.02 0.36
CA LYS A 119 5.05 16.01 -0.62
C LYS A 119 4.16 15.37 -1.67
N LEU A 120 2.98 15.94 -1.89
CA LEU A 120 2.05 15.51 -2.92
C LEU A 120 1.99 16.55 -4.05
N ASP A 121 2.34 16.13 -5.26
CA ASP A 121 2.33 16.98 -6.45
C ASP A 121 1.26 16.51 -7.44
N ILE A 122 0.60 17.44 -8.13
CA ILE A 122 -0.24 17.13 -9.29
C ILE A 122 0.66 17.08 -10.54
N VAL A 123 0.58 16.00 -11.31
CA VAL A 123 1.44 15.73 -12.48
C VAL A 123 0.64 15.32 -13.71
N ASP A 124 1.21 15.51 -14.89
CA ASP A 124 0.68 14.97 -16.14
C ASP A 124 1.08 13.49 -16.31
N ASN A 125 0.11 12.66 -16.70
CA ASN A 125 0.07 11.19 -16.64
C ASN A 125 1.14 10.38 -17.38
N ARG A 126 2.24 10.96 -17.87
CA ARG A 126 2.98 10.35 -18.98
C ARG A 126 4.14 9.44 -18.62
N GLU A 127 4.75 9.54 -17.44
CA GLU A 127 5.98 8.80 -17.17
C GLU A 127 6.09 8.43 -15.70
N PHE A 128 5.57 7.25 -15.36
CA PHE A 128 5.98 6.54 -14.14
C PHE A 128 6.69 5.26 -14.56
N GLU A 129 7.91 5.47 -15.04
CA GLU A 129 8.85 4.40 -15.39
C GLU A 129 9.28 3.65 -14.12
N ASP A 130 9.77 2.42 -14.27
CA ASP A 130 10.32 1.61 -13.18
C ASP A 130 9.34 1.30 -12.03
N ARG A 131 8.11 0.92 -12.39
CA ARG A 131 7.12 0.42 -11.43
C ARG A 131 7.59 -0.86 -10.75
N TYR A 132 7.45 -0.89 -9.43
CA TYR A 132 7.58 -2.07 -8.63
C TYR A 132 6.53 -3.11 -9.03
N VAL A 133 7.00 -4.29 -9.40
CA VAL A 133 6.19 -5.46 -9.77
C VAL A 133 6.46 -6.65 -8.84
N GLY A 134 7.00 -6.38 -7.64
CA GLY A 134 7.36 -7.40 -6.67
C GLY A 134 6.20 -7.91 -5.81
N ILE A 135 4.98 -7.39 -5.98
CA ILE A 135 3.78 -8.02 -5.43
C ILE A 135 3.35 -9.14 -6.37
N LYS A 136 3.33 -10.36 -5.85
CA LYS A 136 3.01 -11.57 -6.61
C LYS A 136 1.86 -12.32 -5.96
N GLU A 137 1.08 -13.00 -6.78
CA GLU A 137 0.13 -14.00 -6.31
C GLU A 137 0.88 -15.28 -5.94
N GLY A 138 0.55 -15.84 -4.79
CA GLY A 138 1.19 -17.02 -4.22
C GLY A 138 0.36 -18.27 -4.35
N ASP A 139 1.08 -19.39 -4.25
CA ASP A 139 0.45 -20.70 -4.14
C ASP A 139 -0.43 -20.76 -2.89
N TYR A 140 -1.65 -21.26 -3.08
CA TYR A 140 -2.63 -21.51 -2.03
C TYR A 140 -2.04 -22.22 -0.82
N ASP A 141 -1.19 -23.21 -1.06
CA ASP A 141 -0.60 -24.02 0.00
C ASP A 141 0.37 -23.23 0.88
N VAL A 142 1.05 -22.22 0.31
CA VAL A 142 2.06 -21.44 1.04
C VAL A 142 1.39 -20.53 2.05
N TYR A 143 0.38 -19.74 1.66
CA TYR A 143 -0.26 -18.84 2.61
C TYR A 143 -1.19 -19.60 3.56
N ARG A 144 -1.86 -20.69 3.12
CA ARG A 144 -2.64 -21.57 4.02
C ARG A 144 -1.80 -22.10 5.16
N LYS A 145 -0.59 -22.60 4.88
CA LYS A 145 0.35 -23.08 5.91
C LYS A 145 0.60 -22.03 6.99
N TYR A 146 0.80 -20.76 6.60
CA TYR A 146 1.05 -19.69 7.56
C TYR A 146 -0.23 -19.25 8.30
N SER A 147 -1.38 -19.20 7.64
CA SER A 147 -2.66 -18.92 8.29
C SER A 147 -3.01 -19.98 9.34
N GLU A 148 -2.76 -21.26 9.05
CA GLU A 148 -2.95 -22.35 10.02
C GLU A 148 -1.98 -22.23 11.22
N LYS A 149 -0.71 -21.91 10.95
CA LYS A 149 0.33 -21.78 11.98
C LYS A 149 0.09 -20.59 12.92
N TYR A 150 -0.40 -19.48 12.41
CA TYR A 150 -0.58 -18.22 13.14
C TYR A 150 -2.05 -17.90 13.43
N SER A 151 -2.95 -18.88 13.36
CA SER A 151 -4.37 -18.71 13.70
C SER A 151 -4.54 -17.93 15.02
N PRO A 152 -5.41 -16.90 15.08
CA PRO A 152 -6.50 -16.58 14.13
C PRO A 152 -6.11 -15.67 12.94
N MET A 153 -4.83 -15.50 12.65
CA MET A 153 -4.38 -14.68 11.51
C MET A 153 -4.69 -15.34 10.16
N GLU A 154 -5.27 -14.57 9.24
CA GLU A 154 -5.42 -14.95 7.83
C GLU A 154 -4.46 -14.12 6.97
N PHE A 155 -3.55 -14.78 6.26
CA PHE A 155 -2.68 -14.16 5.27
C PHE A 155 -3.31 -14.21 3.88
N GLY A 156 -3.19 -13.10 3.16
CA GLY A 156 -3.67 -13.00 1.77
C GLY A 156 -2.88 -13.86 0.79
N SER A 157 -3.48 -14.12 -0.37
CA SER A 157 -2.82 -14.82 -1.49
C SER A 157 -1.74 -13.99 -2.18
N TYR A 158 -1.69 -12.68 -1.94
CA TYR A 158 -0.65 -11.79 -2.46
C TYR A 158 0.48 -11.58 -1.44
N TYR A 159 1.72 -11.58 -1.92
CA TYR A 159 2.91 -11.35 -1.11
C TYR A 159 3.93 -10.46 -1.84
N GLY A 160 4.73 -9.74 -1.06
CA GLY A 160 5.88 -9.00 -1.58
C GLY A 160 7.12 -9.89 -1.65
N GLU A 161 7.83 -9.86 -2.77
CA GLU A 161 9.14 -10.50 -2.94
C GLU A 161 10.21 -9.43 -3.16
N ILE A 162 11.20 -9.39 -2.26
CA ILE A 162 12.37 -8.52 -2.36
C ILE A 162 13.53 -9.21 -3.08
N ASP A 163 13.67 -10.51 -2.87
CA ASP A 163 14.63 -11.38 -3.55
C ASP A 163 14.05 -12.78 -3.65
N ASP A 164 14.68 -13.64 -4.46
CA ASP A 164 14.25 -15.03 -4.69
C ASP A 164 14.12 -15.87 -3.42
N ASN A 165 14.45 -15.34 -2.24
CA ASN A 165 14.47 -16.06 -0.98
C ASN A 165 13.58 -15.43 0.10
N THR A 166 13.06 -14.21 -0.07
CA THR A 166 12.42 -13.48 1.02
C THR A 166 11.03 -13.00 0.63
N LEU A 167 10.04 -13.51 1.35
CA LEU A 167 8.61 -13.23 1.13
C LEU A 167 8.07 -12.36 2.26
N CYS A 168 7.11 -11.48 1.97
CA CYS A 168 6.35 -10.73 2.95
C CYS A 168 4.85 -10.89 2.71
N PHE A 169 4.14 -11.40 3.72
CA PHE A 169 2.69 -11.56 3.70
C PHE A 169 2.04 -10.51 4.61
N LEU A 170 0.94 -9.93 4.14
CA LEU A 170 0.04 -9.15 4.98
C LEU A 170 -0.98 -10.10 5.62
N GLY A 171 -1.11 -10.04 6.94
CA GLY A 171 -2.04 -10.82 7.73
C GLY A 171 -3.10 -9.94 8.37
N HIS A 172 -4.34 -10.41 8.35
CA HIS A 172 -5.49 -9.80 9.04
C HIS A 172 -5.96 -10.75 10.15
N ASP A 173 -6.10 -10.22 11.36
CA ASP A 173 -6.64 -11.01 12.48
C ASP A 173 -8.15 -11.13 12.29
N ARG A 174 -8.65 -12.37 12.26
CA ARG A 174 -10.08 -12.66 12.11
C ARG A 174 -10.83 -12.79 13.44
N SER A 175 -10.16 -12.58 14.57
CA SER A 175 -10.85 -12.56 15.86
C SER A 175 -11.74 -11.31 15.96
N ASP A 176 -12.89 -11.44 16.63
CA ASP A 176 -13.90 -10.37 16.79
C ASP A 176 -13.40 -9.13 17.57
N LYS A 177 -12.09 -9.05 17.88
CA LYS A 177 -11.51 -8.07 18.80
C LYS A 177 -10.28 -7.41 18.19
N LYS A 178 -10.56 -6.42 17.35
CA LYS A 178 -9.57 -5.59 16.64
C LYS A 178 -8.90 -6.40 15.56
N SER A 179 -8.77 -5.86 14.36
CA SER A 179 -8.03 -6.50 13.28
C SER A 179 -6.61 -5.92 13.31
N PRO A 180 -5.70 -6.42 14.18
CA PRO A 180 -4.33 -5.98 14.09
C PRO A 180 -3.76 -6.47 12.77
N LEU A 181 -3.29 -5.52 11.96
CA LEU A 181 -2.56 -5.85 10.76
C LEU A 181 -1.16 -6.31 11.16
N LYS A 182 -0.72 -7.40 10.55
CA LYS A 182 0.63 -7.93 10.77
C LYS A 182 1.36 -8.16 9.46
N LEU A 183 2.68 -8.02 9.48
CA LEU A 183 3.55 -8.45 8.39
C LEU A 183 4.31 -9.70 8.80
N LEU A 184 4.20 -10.76 8.01
CA LEU A 184 5.01 -11.96 8.17
C LEU A 184 6.11 -11.96 7.10
N ILE A 185 7.36 -11.83 7.53
CA ILE A 185 8.53 -11.98 6.67
C ILE A 185 9.08 -13.40 6.80
N VAL A 186 9.26 -14.08 5.68
CA VAL A 186 9.75 -15.47 5.60
C VAL A 186 11.00 -15.53 4.73
N ASN A 187 12.07 -16.10 5.24
CA ASN A 187 13.24 -16.48 4.44
C ASN A 187 13.16 -17.97 4.06
N LYS A 188 13.01 -18.24 2.76
CA LYS A 188 12.84 -19.58 2.16
C LYS A 188 14.06 -20.49 2.36
N VAL A 189 15.27 -19.93 2.48
CA VAL A 189 16.52 -20.71 2.57
C VAL A 189 16.67 -21.35 3.95
N ASN A 190 16.39 -20.60 5.00
CA ASN A 190 16.61 -21.04 6.38
C ASN A 190 15.31 -21.23 7.18
N ASN A 191 14.15 -21.06 6.55
CA ASN A 191 12.81 -21.10 7.16
C ASN A 191 12.68 -20.17 8.39
N LYS A 192 13.46 -19.08 8.44
CA LYS A 192 13.29 -18.07 9.48
C LYS A 192 12.08 -17.22 9.16
N GLU A 193 11.29 -17.00 10.19
CA GLU A 193 10.06 -16.23 10.14
C GLU A 193 10.18 -15.09 11.14
N LYS A 194 9.68 -13.92 10.77
CA LYS A 194 9.54 -12.79 11.69
C LYS A 194 8.20 -12.12 11.46
N LEU A 195 7.45 -11.97 12.54
CA LEU A 195 6.14 -11.31 12.55
C LEU A 195 6.31 -9.90 13.10
N TYR A 196 5.69 -8.93 12.44
CA TYR A 196 5.70 -7.52 12.81
C TYR A 196 4.27 -7.07 13.08
N ASP A 197 4.09 -6.33 14.17
CA ASP A 197 2.83 -5.67 14.50
C ASP A 197 2.78 -4.30 13.82
N ILE A 198 1.74 -4.05 13.03
CA ILE A 198 1.50 -2.73 12.45
C ILE A 198 0.68 -1.89 13.44
N PHE A 199 -0.41 -2.46 13.94
CA PHE A 199 -1.22 -1.95 15.05
C PHE A 199 -2.26 -2.98 15.49
#